data_AF-A0A7C1C926-F1
#
_entry.id   AF-A0A7C1C926-F1
#
_cell.length_a   1.000
_cell.length_b   1.000
_cell.length_c   1.000
_cell.angle_alpha   90.00
_cell.angle_beta   90.00
_cell.angle_gamma   90.00
#
_symmetry.space_group_name_H-M   'P 1'
#
loop_
_entity.id
_entity.type
_entity.pdbx_description
1 polymer ?
#
loop_
_entity_poly.entity_id
_entity_poly.type
_entity_poly.pdbx_seq_one_letter_code
_entity_poly.pdbx_strand_id
1 'polypeptide(L)'
;MNTIKTGPDNNRTAQCPSCGREGKAVNTTTLHSLVRADRQDRITDSKYLFCGSQGCDIVYFTMHFAERSDLWSGIKARNVINQNLLTLANADIWSESLTRDGSHVFYKEDLTVRVGIKEESPPRPICYCFNHSVEEIFDEARRTGKSTVIDDIKSRIKSDGCSCEVKNPQGSCCLGTVKPFVNEALRQFGKEVDETVAGTGHKDCCRP
;
A
#
# COMPACT_ATOMS: atom_id res chain seq x y z
N MET A 1 6.92 25.22 45.29
CA MET A 1 7.24 25.41 43.86
C MET A 1 7.63 24.06 43.29
N ASN A 2 6.76 23.42 42.51
CA ASN A 2 7.07 22.15 41.86
C ASN A 2 6.90 22.36 40.35
N THR A 3 8.01 22.41 39.63
CA THR A 3 8.08 22.69 38.21
C THR A 3 7.59 21.49 37.42
N ILE A 4 6.44 21.64 36.78
CA ILE A 4 5.92 20.74 35.75
C ILE A 4 6.91 20.78 34.58
N LYS A 5 7.54 19.66 34.25
CA LYS A 5 8.24 19.51 32.97
C LYS A 5 7.20 19.13 31.90
N THR A 6 6.73 20.10 31.14
CA THR A 6 6.03 19.87 29.87
C THR A 6 7.07 19.68 28.77
N GLY A 7 7.38 18.43 28.41
CA GLY A 7 8.06 18.11 27.15
C GLY A 7 7.06 18.11 25.98
N PRO A 8 7.51 18.28 24.72
CA PRO A 8 6.61 18.28 23.56
C PRO A 8 6.04 16.87 23.34
N ASP A 9 4.73 16.77 23.07
CA ASP A 9 4.00 15.53 22.85
C ASP A 9 4.55 14.72 21.66
N ASN A 10 5.40 13.73 21.93
CA ASN A 10 6.04 12.84 20.95
C ASN A 10 5.17 11.64 20.52
N ASN A 11 3.84 11.75 20.48
CA ASN A 11 2.95 10.60 20.26
C ASN A 11 2.39 10.48 18.84
N ARG A 12 3.23 10.64 17.81
CA ARG A 12 2.83 10.43 16.41
C ARG A 12 3.21 9.03 15.94
N THR A 13 2.28 8.30 15.34
CA THR A 13 2.47 6.92 14.85
C THR A 13 2.53 6.85 13.33
N ALA A 14 3.33 5.91 12.82
CA ALA A 14 3.40 5.53 11.41
C ALA A 14 2.44 4.38 11.04
N GLN A 15 1.55 4.01 11.95
CA GLN A 15 0.52 3.01 11.72
C GLN A 15 -0.64 3.59 10.94
N CYS A 16 -1.31 2.76 10.13
CA CYS A 16 -2.51 3.16 9.40
C CYS A 16 -3.66 3.37 10.39
N PRO A 17 -4.38 4.50 10.34
CA PRO A 17 -5.47 4.80 11.29
C PRO A 17 -6.68 3.87 11.15
N SER A 18 -6.82 3.17 10.02
CA SER A 18 -7.93 2.21 9.80
C SER A 18 -7.60 0.79 10.27
N CYS A 19 -6.42 0.26 9.92
CA CYS A 19 -6.08 -1.14 10.18
C CYS A 19 -4.93 -1.36 11.17
N GLY A 20 -4.32 -0.30 11.70
CA GLY A 20 -3.22 -0.36 12.67
C GLY A 20 -1.89 -0.88 12.14
N ARG A 21 -1.80 -1.34 10.87
CA ARG A 21 -0.55 -1.82 10.28
C ARG A 21 0.42 -0.68 9.99
N GLU A 22 1.71 -0.93 10.18
CA GLU A 22 2.76 0.01 9.83
C GLU A 22 2.72 0.36 8.33
N GLY A 23 2.83 1.65 8.03
CA GLY A 23 2.89 2.15 6.67
C GLY A 23 4.31 2.23 6.13
N LYS A 24 4.44 2.10 4.81
CA LYS A 24 5.72 2.25 4.10
C LYS A 24 5.87 3.68 3.58
N ALA A 25 6.98 4.35 3.83
CA ALA A 25 7.22 5.69 3.27
C ALA A 25 7.11 5.71 1.74
N VAL A 26 6.43 6.73 1.22
CA VAL A 26 6.22 6.95 -0.21
C VAL A 26 6.52 8.41 -0.57
N ASN A 27 7.08 8.64 -1.75
CA ASN A 27 7.39 9.98 -2.24
C ASN A 27 6.10 10.71 -2.66
N THR A 28 6.01 12.02 -2.37
CA THR A 28 4.87 12.86 -2.77
C THR A 28 4.68 12.89 -4.30
N THR A 29 5.74 12.73 -5.09
CA THR A 29 5.65 12.56 -6.55
C THR A 29 4.76 11.39 -6.95
N THR A 30 4.81 10.26 -6.21
CA THR A 30 3.91 9.12 -6.44
C THR A 30 2.45 9.52 -6.23
N LEU A 31 2.17 10.29 -5.17
CA LEU A 31 0.82 10.79 -4.89
C LEU A 31 0.35 11.73 -6.00
N HIS A 32 1.17 12.72 -6.38
CA HIS A 32 0.84 13.64 -7.47
C HIS A 32 0.60 12.93 -8.81
N SER A 33 1.19 11.76 -9.02
CA SER A 33 1.00 10.99 -10.27
C SER A 33 -0.27 10.15 -10.25
N LEU A 34 -0.71 9.68 -9.07
CA LEU A 34 -1.74 8.64 -8.95
C LEU A 34 -3.02 9.12 -8.26
N VAL A 35 -2.98 10.18 -7.47
CA VAL A 35 -4.18 10.80 -6.90
C VAL A 35 -4.95 11.53 -8.01
N ARG A 36 -6.26 11.34 -8.05
CA ARG A 36 -7.15 11.96 -9.03
C ARG A 36 -7.03 13.48 -8.97
N ALA A 37 -7.20 14.12 -10.13
CA ALA A 37 -7.03 15.56 -10.29
C ALA A 37 -7.91 16.39 -9.33
N ASP A 38 -9.14 15.94 -9.07
CA ASP A 38 -10.12 16.54 -8.16
C ASP A 38 -9.76 16.41 -6.66
N ARG A 39 -8.66 15.72 -6.33
CA ARG A 39 -8.16 15.51 -4.96
C ARG A 39 -6.73 16.00 -4.74
N GLN A 40 -6.08 16.55 -5.77
CA GLN A 40 -4.67 16.96 -5.72
C GLN A 40 -4.43 18.10 -4.72
N ASP A 41 -5.40 19.00 -4.55
CA ASP A 41 -5.40 20.11 -3.60
C ASP A 41 -5.27 19.67 -2.13
N ARG A 42 -5.61 18.42 -1.83
CA ARG A 42 -5.48 17.81 -0.50
C ARG A 42 -4.05 17.33 -0.19
N ILE A 43 -3.18 17.24 -1.21
CA ILE A 43 -1.78 16.82 -1.02
C ILE A 43 -1.00 17.98 -0.42
N THR A 44 -0.25 17.70 0.64
CA THR A 44 0.55 18.67 1.40
C THR A 44 2.02 18.26 1.39
N ASP A 45 2.91 19.11 1.89
CA ASP A 45 4.35 18.80 2.03
C ASP A 45 4.66 17.80 3.17
N SER A 46 3.64 17.16 3.71
CA SER A 46 3.77 16.14 4.75
C SER A 46 4.42 14.86 4.21
N LYS A 47 5.03 14.09 5.11
CA LYS A 47 5.50 12.74 4.79
C LYS A 47 4.31 11.78 4.72
N TYR A 48 4.14 11.13 3.58
CA TYR A 48 3.10 10.12 3.35
C TYR A 48 3.65 8.70 3.50
N LEU A 49 2.76 7.83 3.96
CA LEU A 49 2.94 6.41 4.17
C LEU A 49 1.90 5.66 3.35
N PHE A 50 2.30 4.55 2.75
CA PHE A 50 1.44 3.64 2.01
C PHE A 50 0.99 2.47 2.89
N CYS A 51 -0.32 2.21 2.94
CA CYS A 51 -0.89 1.05 3.62
C CYS A 51 -1.01 -0.14 2.65
N GLY A 52 -0.13 -1.14 2.83
CA GLY A 52 -0.13 -2.38 2.04
C GLY A 52 -1.11 -3.45 2.51
N SER A 53 -2.06 -3.12 3.38
CA SER A 53 -3.03 -4.10 3.89
C SER A 53 -4.10 -4.42 2.86
N GLN A 54 -4.25 -5.71 2.53
CA GLN A 54 -5.40 -6.22 1.78
C GLN A 54 -6.70 -5.89 2.50
N GLY A 55 -7.74 -5.48 1.77
CA GLY A 55 -9.05 -5.14 2.31
C GLY A 55 -9.15 -3.80 3.06
N CYS A 56 -8.04 -3.12 3.35
CA CYS A 56 -8.08 -1.77 3.94
C CYS A 56 -8.27 -0.73 2.83
N ASP A 57 -9.22 0.19 2.96
CA ASP A 57 -9.50 1.19 1.91
C ASP A 57 -8.51 2.35 1.88
N ILE A 58 -7.82 2.62 3.00
CA ILE A 58 -6.77 3.64 3.04
C ILE A 58 -5.58 3.18 2.21
N VAL A 59 -5.16 4.01 1.26
CA VAL A 59 -3.95 3.82 0.43
C VAL A 59 -2.80 4.64 0.99
N TYR A 60 -2.98 5.97 1.11
CA TYR A 60 -1.96 6.87 1.64
C TYR A 60 -2.45 7.55 2.91
N PHE A 61 -1.53 7.77 3.84
CA PHE A 61 -1.81 8.52 5.06
C PHE A 61 -0.57 9.24 5.58
N THR A 62 -0.75 10.34 6.31
CA THR A 62 0.33 10.99 7.07
C THR A 62 0.40 10.45 8.49
N MET A 63 1.53 10.67 9.18
CA MET A 63 1.63 10.32 10.60
C MET A 63 0.55 11.05 11.41
N HIS A 64 -0.18 10.30 12.23
CA HIS A 64 -1.27 10.79 13.05
C HIS A 64 -0.96 10.61 14.53
N PHE A 65 -1.70 11.29 15.42
CA PHE A 65 -1.51 11.09 16.86
C PHE A 65 -2.08 9.74 17.27
N ALA A 66 -1.31 8.92 17.99
CA ALA A 66 -1.86 7.72 18.58
C ALA A 66 -2.87 8.15 19.65
N GLU A 67 -4.15 7.86 19.45
CA GLU A 67 -5.16 8.14 20.47
C GLU A 67 -4.76 7.40 21.76
N ARG A 68 -4.54 8.17 22.84
CA ARG A 68 -4.36 7.60 24.18
C ARG A 68 -5.69 6.96 24.58
N SER A 69 -5.74 5.63 24.60
CA SER A 69 -6.87 4.81 25.05
C SER A 69 -7.31 5.07 26.51
N ASP A 70 -6.59 5.92 27.23
CA ASP A 70 -6.61 6.14 28.68
C ASP A 70 -7.27 7.47 29.11
N LEU A 71 -7.80 8.30 28.18
CA LEU A 71 -8.53 9.54 28.51
C LEU A 71 -10.05 9.49 28.24
N TRP A 72 -10.59 8.40 27.68
CA TRP A 72 -12.03 8.25 27.44
C TRP A 72 -12.85 7.84 28.69
N SER A 73 -12.22 7.69 29.86
CA SER A 73 -12.93 7.43 31.12
C SER A 73 -13.54 8.70 31.77
N GLY A 74 -13.23 9.91 31.26
CA GLY A 74 -13.62 11.18 31.88
C GLY A 74 -14.59 12.08 31.10
N ILE A 75 -14.80 11.87 29.80
CA ILE A 75 -15.61 12.77 28.94
C ILE A 75 -17.09 12.34 28.83
N LYS A 76 -17.53 11.35 29.62
CA LYS A 76 -18.97 11.06 29.75
C LYS A 76 -19.74 12.06 30.64
N ALA A 77 -19.08 13.07 31.22
CA ALA A 77 -19.68 13.92 32.27
C ALA A 77 -19.96 15.40 31.91
N ARG A 78 -19.92 15.83 30.63
CA ARG A 78 -20.40 17.18 30.24
C ARG A 78 -21.22 17.23 28.96
N ASN A 79 -22.10 16.25 28.76
CA ASN A 79 -23.32 16.45 27.97
C ASN A 79 -24.52 16.59 28.92
N VAL A 80 -24.63 17.76 29.56
CA VAL A 80 -25.92 18.21 30.08
C VAL A 80 -26.64 18.80 28.87
N ILE A 81 -27.52 17.98 28.31
CA ILE A 81 -28.44 18.34 27.24
C ILE A 81 -29.30 19.50 27.76
N ASN A 82 -29.20 20.69 27.14
CA ASN A 82 -30.30 21.64 27.20
C ASN A 82 -31.06 21.54 25.87
N GLN A 83 -32.16 20.80 25.91
CA GLN A 83 -33.10 20.75 24.80
C GLN A 83 -33.86 22.08 24.73
N ASN A 84 -33.43 22.98 23.85
CA ASN A 84 -34.28 23.98 23.20
C ASN A 84 -33.46 24.91 22.29
N LEU A 85 -33.39 24.58 20.99
CA LEU A 85 -33.31 25.53 19.86
C LEU A 85 -33.19 24.74 18.54
N LEU A 86 -34.33 24.20 18.10
CA LEU A 86 -34.54 23.81 16.71
C LEU A 86 -34.82 25.09 15.90
N THR A 87 -33.80 25.69 15.29
CA THR A 87 -33.99 26.58 14.13
C THR A 87 -32.70 26.71 13.31
N LEU A 88 -32.76 26.15 12.10
CA LEU A 88 -32.14 26.65 10.86
C LEU A 88 -30.64 27.01 10.91
N ALA A 89 -29.78 26.03 10.62
CA ALA A 89 -28.48 26.26 9.97
C ALA A 89 -28.03 24.99 9.22
N ASN A 90 -28.39 24.95 7.93
CA ASN A 90 -27.72 24.30 6.79
C ASN A 90 -27.21 22.86 6.93
N ALA A 91 -27.89 21.97 6.21
CA ALA A 91 -27.50 20.60 5.92
C ALA A 91 -26.32 20.45 4.92
N ASP A 92 -25.46 21.47 4.76
CA ASP A 92 -24.47 21.55 3.68
C ASP A 92 -23.03 21.90 4.15
N ILE A 93 -22.64 21.56 5.38
CA ILE A 93 -21.31 21.93 5.91
C ILE A 93 -20.69 20.82 6.74
N TRP A 94 -20.45 19.61 6.19
CA TRP A 94 -19.47 18.64 6.73
C TRP A 94 -18.99 17.67 5.62
N SER A 95 -18.33 18.17 4.57
CA SER A 95 -17.62 17.31 3.58
C SER A 95 -16.18 17.72 3.27
N GLU A 96 -15.55 18.56 4.10
CA GLU A 96 -14.17 19.00 3.90
C GLU A 96 -13.29 18.71 5.13
N SER A 97 -12.98 17.41 5.27
CA SER A 97 -11.61 16.89 5.22
C SER A 97 -10.49 17.69 5.91
N LEU A 98 -10.63 18.02 7.19
CA LEU A 98 -9.49 18.14 8.11
C LEU A 98 -9.80 17.31 9.35
N THR A 99 -9.16 16.14 9.48
CA THR A 99 -9.17 15.45 10.76
C THR A 99 -8.54 16.41 11.79
N ARG A 100 -9.13 16.46 12.99
CA ARG A 100 -8.76 17.39 14.08
C ARG A 100 -7.28 17.34 14.50
N ASP A 101 -6.55 16.35 14.00
CA ASP A 101 -5.18 16.01 14.33
C ASP A 101 -4.16 16.40 13.22
N GLY A 102 -4.64 16.97 12.09
CA GLY A 102 -3.81 17.33 10.94
C GLY A 102 -3.34 16.12 10.10
N SER A 103 -3.97 14.96 10.27
CA SER A 103 -3.71 13.80 9.42
C SER A 103 -4.43 13.90 8.07
N HIS A 104 -3.77 13.46 7.00
CA HIS A 104 -4.33 13.42 5.65
C HIS A 104 -4.40 11.97 5.22
N VAL A 105 -5.50 11.60 4.59
CA VAL A 105 -5.78 10.23 4.15
C VAL A 105 -6.31 10.24 2.72
N PHE A 106 -5.78 9.34 1.88
CA PHE A 106 -6.30 9.04 0.56
C PHE A 106 -6.76 7.59 0.48
N TYR A 107 -7.96 7.39 -0.03
CA TYR A 107 -8.58 6.08 -0.19
C TYR A 107 -8.33 5.48 -1.58
N LYS A 108 -8.70 4.22 -1.80
CA LYS A 108 -8.61 3.59 -3.13
C LYS A 108 -9.32 4.40 -4.20
N GLU A 109 -10.46 4.97 -3.86
CA GLU A 109 -11.33 5.75 -4.75
C GLU A 109 -10.72 7.11 -5.11
N ASP A 110 -9.76 7.59 -4.32
CA ASP A 110 -9.01 8.82 -4.60
C ASP A 110 -7.90 8.61 -5.64
N LEU A 111 -7.60 7.37 -6.06
CA LEU A 111 -6.55 7.06 -7.03
C LEU A 111 -7.11 6.86 -8.45
N THR A 112 -6.27 7.13 -9.45
CA THR A 112 -6.53 6.88 -10.88
C THR A 112 -6.27 5.44 -11.29
N VAL A 113 -5.63 4.66 -10.42
CA VAL A 113 -5.29 3.25 -10.64
C VAL A 113 -5.85 2.39 -9.52
N ARG A 114 -6.25 1.16 -9.87
CA ARG A 114 -6.63 0.14 -8.88
C ARG A 114 -5.39 -0.38 -8.16
N VAL A 115 -5.43 -0.52 -6.84
CA VAL A 115 -4.25 -0.94 -6.05
C VAL A 115 -4.28 -2.45 -5.82
N GLY A 116 -3.77 -3.23 -6.78
CA GLY A 116 -4.02 -4.69 -6.84
C GLY A 116 -3.74 -5.50 -5.56
N ILE A 117 -2.75 -5.15 -4.74
CA ILE A 117 -2.50 -5.86 -3.47
C ILE A 117 -3.58 -5.62 -2.39
N LYS A 118 -4.40 -4.58 -2.58
CA LYS A 118 -5.50 -4.23 -1.66
C LYS A 118 -6.82 -4.91 -2.04
N GLU A 119 -6.86 -5.50 -3.23
CA GLU A 119 -8.05 -6.05 -3.86
C GLU A 119 -8.19 -7.55 -3.60
N GLU A 120 -9.44 -8.00 -3.48
CA GLU A 120 -9.77 -9.43 -3.43
C GLU A 120 -10.18 -9.97 -4.80
N SER A 121 -10.85 -9.15 -5.62
CA SER A 121 -11.37 -9.54 -6.92
C SER A 121 -10.47 -9.06 -8.09
N PRO A 122 -10.42 -9.80 -9.21
CA PRO A 122 -9.77 -9.36 -10.44
C PRO A 122 -10.36 -8.06 -11.03
N PRO A 123 -9.60 -7.32 -11.85
CA PRO A 123 -8.16 -7.43 -12.05
C PRO A 123 -7.35 -6.91 -10.86
N ARG A 124 -6.26 -7.60 -10.49
CA ARG A 124 -5.34 -7.20 -9.40
C ARG A 124 -3.95 -6.85 -9.96
N PRO A 125 -3.74 -5.59 -10.41
CA PRO A 125 -2.47 -5.18 -11.00
C PRO A 125 -1.35 -5.10 -9.96
N ILE A 126 -0.20 -5.71 -10.27
CA ILE A 126 0.98 -5.71 -9.40
C ILE A 126 2.26 -5.23 -10.09
N CYS A 127 2.28 -5.17 -11.43
CA CYS A 127 3.28 -4.43 -12.20
C CYS A 127 2.60 -3.41 -13.11
N TYR A 128 2.61 -2.14 -12.71
CA TYR A 128 1.94 -1.05 -13.42
C TYR A 128 2.71 -0.53 -14.64
N CYS A 129 4.00 -0.85 -14.75
CA CYS A 129 4.79 -0.46 -15.93
C CYS A 129 4.49 -1.35 -17.14
N PHE A 130 4.28 -2.64 -16.89
CA PHE A 130 4.20 -3.67 -17.93
C PHE A 130 2.85 -4.42 -17.92
N ASN A 131 1.93 -4.00 -17.06
CA ASN A 131 0.56 -4.50 -16.95
C ASN A 131 0.43 -5.97 -16.50
N HIS A 132 1.32 -6.45 -15.62
CA HIS A 132 1.14 -7.77 -15.01
C HIS A 132 0.19 -7.74 -13.82
N SER A 133 -0.62 -8.79 -13.74
CA SER A 133 -1.63 -8.99 -12.70
C SER A 133 -1.36 -10.26 -11.88
N VAL A 134 -2.02 -10.36 -10.72
CA VAL A 134 -2.01 -11.62 -9.94
C VAL A 134 -2.64 -12.75 -10.76
N GLU A 135 -3.73 -12.46 -11.49
CA GLU A 135 -4.45 -13.46 -12.28
C GLU A 135 -3.56 -14.11 -13.33
N GLU A 136 -2.85 -13.30 -14.12
CA GLU A 136 -1.93 -13.78 -15.16
C GLU A 136 -0.88 -14.75 -14.61
N ILE A 137 -0.26 -14.42 -13.46
CA ILE A 137 0.75 -15.27 -12.83
C ILE A 137 0.15 -16.63 -12.44
N PHE A 138 -1.02 -16.62 -11.80
CA PHE A 138 -1.67 -17.85 -11.33
C PHE A 138 -2.19 -18.69 -12.50
N ASP A 139 -2.70 -18.06 -13.56
CA ASP A 139 -3.19 -18.76 -14.75
C ASP A 139 -2.03 -19.38 -15.55
N GLU A 140 -0.90 -18.68 -15.67
CA GLU A 140 0.31 -19.23 -16.29
C GLU A 140 0.84 -20.44 -15.51
N ALA A 141 0.96 -20.30 -14.19
CA ALA A 141 1.41 -21.38 -13.31
C ALA A 141 0.46 -22.58 -13.38
N ARG A 142 -0.85 -22.37 -13.36
CA ARG A 142 -1.85 -23.44 -13.49
C ARG A 142 -1.73 -24.18 -14.82
N ARG A 143 -1.50 -23.47 -15.93
CA ARG A 143 -1.43 -24.06 -17.27
C ARG A 143 -0.11 -24.78 -17.54
N THR A 144 1.00 -24.23 -17.04
CA THR A 144 2.35 -24.65 -17.47
C THR A 144 3.21 -25.25 -16.37
N GLY A 145 2.85 -25.02 -15.10
CA GLY A 145 3.70 -25.31 -13.94
C GLY A 145 4.89 -24.35 -13.80
N LYS A 146 4.92 -23.25 -14.56
CA LYS A 146 6.00 -22.24 -14.60
C LYS A 146 5.43 -20.83 -14.57
N SER A 147 6.29 -19.83 -14.37
CA SER A 147 5.95 -18.40 -14.45
C SER A 147 7.07 -17.63 -15.14
N THR A 148 6.79 -16.93 -16.24
CA THR A 148 7.77 -16.09 -16.96
C THR A 148 7.78 -14.63 -16.51
N VAL A 149 6.81 -14.21 -15.70
CA VAL A 149 6.56 -12.79 -15.36
C VAL A 149 7.78 -12.07 -14.77
N ILE A 150 8.57 -12.70 -13.89
CA ILE A 150 9.77 -12.05 -13.32
C ILE A 150 10.83 -11.78 -14.39
N ASP A 151 11.02 -12.74 -15.31
CA ASP A 151 12.03 -12.62 -16.35
C ASP A 151 11.59 -11.60 -17.41
N ASP A 152 10.31 -11.58 -17.75
CA ASP A 152 9.73 -10.54 -18.61
C ASP A 152 9.93 -9.15 -17.99
N ILE A 153 9.54 -8.94 -16.73
CA ILE A 153 9.73 -7.65 -16.04
C ILE A 153 11.20 -7.23 -16.04
N LYS A 154 12.13 -8.14 -15.72
CA LYS A 154 13.57 -7.81 -15.72
C LYS A 154 14.08 -7.47 -17.11
N SER A 155 13.63 -8.18 -18.14
CA SER A 155 13.99 -7.92 -19.53
C SER A 155 13.49 -6.53 -19.94
N ARG A 156 12.22 -6.24 -19.66
CA ARG A 156 11.58 -4.97 -20.01
C ARG A 156 12.08 -3.78 -19.21
N ILE A 157 12.51 -3.95 -17.96
CA ILE A 157 13.24 -2.90 -17.23
C ILE A 157 14.49 -2.48 -18.01
N LYS A 158 15.21 -3.43 -18.63
CA LYS A 158 16.44 -3.15 -19.38
C LYS A 158 16.15 -2.58 -20.77
N SER A 159 15.13 -3.08 -21.47
CA SER A 159 14.84 -2.69 -22.86
C SER A 159 13.98 -1.42 -22.95
N ASP A 160 12.93 -1.33 -22.14
CA ASP A 160 11.88 -0.30 -22.25
C ASP A 160 12.01 0.77 -21.16
N GLY A 161 12.75 0.47 -20.09
CA GLY A 161 12.77 1.25 -18.86
C GLY A 161 11.52 1.07 -18.00
N CYS A 162 11.54 1.62 -16.78
CA CYS A 162 10.37 1.61 -15.89
C CYS A 162 10.25 2.93 -15.13
N SER A 163 9.03 3.24 -14.68
CA SER A 163 8.71 4.47 -13.94
C SER A 163 7.88 4.14 -12.70
N CYS A 164 8.37 3.20 -11.89
CA CYS A 164 7.64 2.70 -10.72
C CYS A 164 7.28 3.82 -9.73
N GLU A 165 8.12 4.85 -9.60
CA GLU A 165 7.89 5.98 -8.70
C GLU A 165 6.63 6.79 -9.05
N VAL A 166 6.17 6.75 -10.30
CA VAL A 166 4.97 7.48 -10.75
C VAL A 166 3.81 6.56 -11.12
N LYS A 167 4.08 5.29 -11.45
CA LYS A 167 3.04 4.32 -11.88
C LYS A 167 2.61 3.35 -10.78
N ASN A 168 3.46 3.04 -9.80
CA ASN A 168 3.16 2.06 -8.75
C ASN A 168 2.68 2.78 -7.49
N PRO A 169 1.49 2.48 -6.94
CA PRO A 169 1.02 3.07 -5.69
C PRO A 169 2.00 2.95 -4.52
N GLN A 170 2.82 1.89 -4.48
CA GLN A 170 3.86 1.74 -3.44
C GLN A 170 5.09 2.65 -3.63
N GLY A 171 5.20 3.36 -4.76
CA GLY A 171 6.32 4.23 -5.09
C GLY A 171 7.67 3.51 -5.25
N SER A 172 7.68 2.18 -5.39
CA SER A 172 8.91 1.38 -5.43
C SER A 172 8.85 0.28 -6.50
N CYS A 173 9.99 -0.36 -6.80
CA CYS A 173 10.06 -1.45 -7.77
C CYS A 173 9.02 -2.56 -7.51
N CYS A 174 8.24 -2.91 -8.53
CA CYS A 174 7.17 -3.92 -8.44
C CYS A 174 7.67 -5.33 -8.10
N LEU A 175 8.94 -5.65 -8.39
CA LEU A 175 9.51 -6.98 -8.16
C LEU A 175 9.44 -7.41 -6.68
N GLY A 176 9.43 -6.48 -5.73
CA GLY A 176 9.22 -6.78 -4.32
C GLY A 176 7.82 -7.37 -4.04
N THR A 177 6.81 -6.94 -4.80
CA THR A 177 5.43 -7.45 -4.72
C THR A 177 5.21 -8.66 -5.61
N VAL A 178 5.77 -8.67 -6.82
CA VAL A 178 5.56 -9.74 -7.80
C VAL A 178 6.15 -11.08 -7.32
N LYS A 179 7.36 -11.07 -6.74
CA LYS A 179 8.04 -12.29 -6.29
C LYS A 179 7.20 -13.16 -5.33
N PRO A 180 6.60 -12.61 -4.24
CA PRO A 180 5.68 -13.37 -3.40
C PRO A 180 4.54 -14.06 -4.15
N PHE A 181 3.89 -13.38 -5.11
CA PHE A 181 2.79 -13.97 -5.88
C PHE A 181 3.26 -15.08 -6.82
N VAL A 182 4.42 -14.93 -7.45
CA VAL A 182 5.03 -16.00 -8.27
C VAL A 182 5.36 -17.21 -7.41
N ASN A 183 6.00 -17.01 -6.26
CA ASN A 183 6.34 -18.11 -5.35
C ASN A 183 5.09 -18.85 -4.87
N GLU A 184 4.03 -18.10 -4.54
CA GLU A 184 2.77 -18.70 -4.13
C GLU A 184 2.10 -19.50 -5.27
N ALA A 185 2.06 -18.95 -6.48
CA ALA A 185 1.50 -19.64 -7.63
C ALA A 185 2.26 -20.92 -7.97
N LEU A 186 3.60 -20.89 -7.93
CA LEU A 186 4.44 -22.06 -8.17
C LEU A 186 4.34 -23.09 -7.04
N ARG A 187 4.15 -22.68 -5.79
CA ARG A 187 3.88 -23.60 -4.69
C ARG A 187 2.55 -24.33 -4.87
N GLN A 188 1.55 -23.67 -5.47
CA GLN A 188 0.24 -24.25 -5.73
C GLN A 188 0.17 -25.11 -7.00
N PHE A 189 0.86 -24.72 -8.07
CA PHE A 189 0.70 -25.31 -9.41
C PHE A 189 2.00 -25.73 -10.09
N GLY A 190 3.16 -25.49 -9.48
CA GLY A 190 4.45 -25.83 -10.03
C GLY A 190 4.58 -27.33 -10.26
N LYS A 191 5.11 -27.70 -11.43
CA LYS A 191 5.58 -29.07 -11.67
C LYS A 191 7.02 -29.17 -11.19
N GLU A 192 7.35 -30.24 -10.46
CA GLU A 192 8.75 -30.53 -10.17
C GLU A 192 9.55 -30.54 -11.47
N VAL A 193 10.70 -29.88 -11.44
CA VAL A 193 11.63 -29.91 -12.56
C VAL A 193 12.19 -31.33 -12.61
N ASP A 194 11.88 -32.06 -13.68
CA ASP A 194 12.49 -33.37 -13.91
C ASP A 194 14.00 -33.18 -14.10
N GLU A 195 14.78 -33.49 -13.06
CA GLU A 195 16.25 -33.41 -13.02
C GLU A 195 16.94 -34.46 -13.92
N THR A 196 16.21 -35.24 -14.72
CA THR A 196 16.80 -36.34 -15.51
C THR A 196 17.51 -35.93 -16.81
N VAL A 197 17.70 -34.64 -17.08
CA VAL A 197 18.53 -34.18 -18.21
C VAL A 197 19.68 -33.28 -17.74
N ALA A 198 20.39 -33.71 -16.69
CA ALA A 198 21.79 -33.33 -16.51
C ALA A 198 22.66 -34.25 -17.38
N GLY A 199 23.08 -33.71 -18.51
CA GLY A 199 23.90 -34.39 -19.50
C GLY A 199 25.17 -35.02 -18.92
N THR A 200 25.57 -36.11 -19.56
CA THR A 200 26.81 -36.85 -19.36
C THR A 200 28.03 -35.93 -19.29
N GLY A 201 28.48 -35.63 -18.08
CA GLY A 201 29.79 -35.03 -17.82
C GLY A 201 30.87 -36.07 -18.09
N HIS A 202 31.61 -35.85 -19.17
CA HIS A 202 32.84 -36.55 -19.55
C HIS A 202 33.81 -36.61 -18.35
N LYS A 203 34.19 -37.84 -17.99
CA LYS A 203 35.23 -38.12 -17.00
C LYS A 203 36.58 -37.92 -17.69
N ASP A 204 37.57 -37.54 -16.88
CA ASP A 204 39.00 -37.50 -17.18
C ASP A 204 39.55 -36.19 -17.75
N CYS A 205 39.85 -35.26 -16.84
CA CYS A 205 40.91 -34.27 -17.04
C CYS A 205 41.53 -33.99 -15.66
N CYS A 206 42.50 -34.82 -15.24
CA CYS A 206 43.66 -34.49 -14.39
C CYS A 206 44.07 -35.64 -13.46
N ARG A 207 45.02 -36.47 -13.92
CA ARG A 207 46.13 -37.01 -13.12
C ARG A 207 47.23 -37.55 -14.06
N PRO A 208 48.52 -37.59 -13.65
CA PRO A 208 49.19 -36.99 -12.48
C PRO A 208 49.97 -35.71 -12.77
#